data_AF-A0A661T837-F1
#
_entry.id   AF-A0A661T837-F1
#
_cell.length_a   1.000
_cell.length_b   1.000
_cell.length_c   1.000
_cell.angle_alpha   90.00
_cell.angle_beta   90.00
_cell.angle_gamma   90.00
#
_symmetry.space_group_name_H-M   'P 1'
#
loop_
_entity.id
_entity.type
_entity.pdbx_description
1 polymer ?
#
loop_
_entity_poly.entity_id
_entity_poly.type
_entity_poly.pdbx_seq_one_letter_code
_entity_poly.pdbx_strand_id
1 'polypeptide(L)'
;SLADLLQVYGTLCWNLSQSTGRKDIPVIHLTYSPKARAAGHVANDSTQDMRYLDLIENQQENLKKAILQAPHHRLDNLATFIETHGERITHMTEALFNYRRRWRKFAIKFGLTGLLLSLAAGAGAVFGIGTYLGLMDQAVISGAGGGTALVVFFIWMTFLKKKFVIRFLDRQLTDLDGLTSLDNQARMDSWNSVRDIVLAYLKKTGGVYSMGDVEYDYFSVKKVFERGTREIREALNELTTIRHDAHVPREDTDEDSREPVYGRSPRFIRTAAELQNEEIPEE
;
A
#
# COMPACT_ATOMS: atom_id res chain seq x y z
N SER A 1 -8.77 -19.35 -46.64
CA SER A 1 -7.39 -19.34 -47.16
C SER A 1 -6.55 -18.36 -46.34
N LEU A 2 -5.22 -18.42 -46.42
CA LEU A 2 -4.31 -17.53 -45.66
C LEU A 2 -4.50 -16.03 -46.01
N ALA A 3 -4.78 -15.72 -47.28
CA ALA A 3 -4.95 -14.35 -47.74
C ALA A 3 -6.13 -13.63 -47.07
N ASP A 4 -7.24 -14.36 -46.87
CA ASP A 4 -8.44 -13.85 -46.20
C ASP A 4 -8.17 -13.56 -44.71
N LEU A 5 -7.44 -14.46 -44.03
CA LEU A 5 -7.01 -14.26 -42.64
C LEU A 5 -6.15 -12.99 -42.49
N LEU A 6 -5.21 -12.75 -43.40
CA LEU A 6 -4.34 -11.56 -43.37
C LEU A 6 -5.14 -10.27 -43.62
N GLN A 7 -6.13 -10.32 -44.51
CA GLN A 7 -7.00 -9.17 -44.79
C GLN A 7 -7.88 -8.80 -43.57
N VAL A 8 -8.46 -9.81 -42.92
CA VAL A 8 -9.23 -9.63 -41.68
C VAL A 8 -8.34 -9.14 -40.53
N TYR A 9 -7.14 -9.71 -40.40
CA TYR A 9 -6.18 -9.27 -39.38
C TYR A 9 -5.74 -7.82 -39.59
N GLY A 10 -5.45 -7.41 -40.84
CA GLY A 10 -5.08 -6.04 -41.17
C GLY A 10 -6.20 -5.03 -40.86
N THR A 11 -7.44 -5.36 -41.23
CA THR A 11 -8.61 -4.51 -40.94
C THR A 11 -8.90 -4.42 -39.44
N LEU A 12 -8.72 -5.51 -38.67
CA LEU A 12 -8.82 -5.52 -37.22
C LEU A 12 -7.79 -4.58 -36.58
N CYS A 13 -6.52 -4.70 -36.93
CA CYS A 13 -5.43 -3.88 -36.39
C CYS A 13 -5.65 -2.39 -36.68
N TRP A 14 -6.13 -2.07 -37.88
CA TRP A 14 -6.50 -0.71 -38.26
C TRP A 14 -7.59 -0.14 -37.34
N ASN A 15 -8.69 -0.89 -37.15
CA ASN A 15 -9.81 -0.47 -36.32
C ASN A 15 -9.41 -0.33 -34.83
N LEU A 16 -8.58 -1.24 -34.32
CA LEU A 16 -8.06 -1.17 -32.96
C LEU A 16 -7.16 0.05 -32.73
N SER A 17 -6.35 0.43 -33.72
CA SER A 17 -5.50 1.63 -33.62
C SER A 17 -6.35 2.91 -33.47
N GLN A 18 -7.49 2.98 -34.16
CA GLN A 18 -8.40 4.13 -34.07
C GLN A 18 -9.21 4.14 -32.77
N SER A 19 -9.70 2.98 -32.30
CA SER A 19 -10.54 2.92 -31.10
C SER A 19 -9.77 3.10 -29.80
N THR A 20 -8.53 2.58 -29.74
CA THR A 20 -7.71 2.64 -28.51
C THR A 20 -6.89 3.92 -28.40
N GLY A 21 -6.70 4.66 -29.49
CA GLY A 21 -5.91 5.89 -29.54
C GLY A 21 -4.42 5.69 -29.18
N ARG A 22 -3.95 4.44 -29.11
CA ARG A 22 -2.57 4.08 -28.79
C ARG A 22 -1.79 3.76 -30.06
N LYS A 23 -0.53 4.20 -30.09
CA LYS A 23 0.43 3.87 -31.15
C LYS A 23 0.89 2.41 -31.07
N ASP A 24 0.91 1.85 -29.86
CA ASP A 24 1.33 0.48 -29.60
C ASP A 24 0.11 -0.44 -29.59
N ILE A 25 0.01 -1.29 -30.63
CA ILE A 25 -1.08 -2.26 -30.78
C ILE A 25 -0.82 -3.43 -29.82
N PRO A 26 -1.80 -3.84 -28.99
CA PRO A 26 -1.65 -5.00 -28.12
C PRO A 26 -1.41 -6.26 -28.93
N VAL A 27 -0.67 -7.23 -28.35
CA VAL A 27 -0.43 -8.51 -29.00
C VAL A 27 -1.77 -9.23 -29.21
N ILE A 28 -2.09 -9.53 -30.47
CA ILE A 28 -3.30 -10.27 -30.85
C ILE A 28 -2.89 -11.72 -31.14
N HIS A 29 -3.45 -12.66 -30.38
CA HIS A 29 -3.25 -14.09 -30.60
C HIS A 29 -4.34 -14.63 -31.52
N LEU A 30 -3.95 -15.22 -32.65
CA LEU A 30 -4.88 -15.93 -33.53
C LEU A 30 -5.17 -17.31 -32.93
N THR A 31 -6.42 -17.75 -33.01
CA THR A 31 -6.84 -19.07 -32.53
C THR A 31 -7.88 -19.66 -33.47
N TYR A 32 -8.03 -20.98 -33.45
CA TYR A 32 -9.06 -21.70 -34.19
C TYR A 32 -9.72 -22.75 -33.30
N SER A 33 -10.94 -23.16 -33.65
CA SER A 33 -11.60 -24.23 -32.91
C SER A 33 -11.09 -25.60 -33.36
N PRO A 34 -10.79 -26.55 -32.44
CA PRO A 34 -10.32 -27.89 -32.81
C PRO A 34 -11.30 -28.65 -33.71
N LYS A 35 -12.61 -28.37 -33.56
CA LYS A 35 -13.68 -28.95 -34.37
C LYS A 35 -13.62 -28.48 -35.84
N ALA A 36 -13.23 -27.23 -36.08
CA ALA A 36 -13.06 -26.70 -37.44
C ALA A 36 -11.86 -27.32 -38.16
N ARG A 37 -10.78 -27.65 -37.44
CA ARG A 37 -9.62 -28.37 -37.99
C ARG A 37 -9.96 -29.80 -38.39
N ALA A 38 -10.70 -30.53 -37.55
CA ALA A 38 -11.15 -31.88 -37.86
C ALA A 38 -12.06 -31.93 -39.09
N ALA A 39 -12.97 -30.95 -39.24
CA ALA A 39 -13.82 -30.83 -40.42
C ALA A 39 -13.03 -30.43 -41.70
N GLY A 40 -11.99 -29.60 -41.57
CA GLY A 40 -11.14 -29.18 -42.68
C GLY A 40 -10.23 -30.27 -43.24
N HIS A 41 -9.72 -31.17 -42.38
CA HIS A 41 -8.93 -32.34 -42.80
C HIS A 41 -9.71 -33.34 -43.66
N VAL A 42 -11.04 -33.41 -43.50
CA VAL A 42 -11.92 -34.29 -44.29
C VAL A 42 -12.20 -33.71 -45.69
N ALA A 43 -12.03 -32.40 -45.86
CA ALA A 43 -12.43 -31.69 -47.07
C ALA A 43 -11.30 -31.31 -48.05
N ASN A 44 -10.05 -31.11 -47.58
CA ASN A 44 -8.95 -30.62 -48.41
C ASN A 44 -7.66 -31.45 -48.22
N ASP A 45 -7.19 -32.07 -49.31
CA ASP A 45 -5.99 -32.93 -49.41
C ASP A 45 -4.68 -32.12 -49.72
N SER A 46 -4.77 -30.79 -49.74
CA SER A 46 -3.63 -29.92 -50.08
C SER A 46 -2.79 -29.58 -48.84
N THR A 47 -1.73 -30.37 -48.63
CA THR A 47 -0.72 -30.24 -47.56
C THR A 47 -0.06 -28.84 -47.43
N GLN A 48 -0.05 -28.04 -48.49
CA GLN A 48 0.61 -26.72 -48.51
C GLN A 48 -0.20 -25.63 -47.78
N ASP A 49 -1.53 -25.75 -47.76
CA ASP A 49 -2.45 -24.83 -47.09
C ASP A 49 -2.56 -25.06 -45.57
N MET A 50 -1.83 -26.03 -45.01
CA MET A 50 -1.88 -26.31 -43.56
C MET A 50 -0.68 -25.82 -42.76
N ARG A 51 0.42 -25.39 -43.40
CA ARG A 51 1.63 -24.92 -42.68
C ARG A 51 1.41 -23.67 -41.81
N TYR A 52 0.42 -22.82 -42.12
CA TYR A 52 0.08 -21.67 -41.27
C TYR A 52 -0.72 -22.09 -40.03
N LEU A 53 -1.35 -23.27 -40.02
CA LEU A 53 -2.06 -23.78 -38.85
C LEU A 53 -1.07 -24.14 -37.74
N ASP A 54 0.12 -24.64 -38.09
CA ASP A 54 1.21 -24.90 -37.13
C ASP A 54 1.67 -23.59 -36.43
N LEU A 55 1.72 -22.47 -37.16
CA LEU A 55 2.03 -21.16 -36.59
C LEU A 55 0.93 -20.69 -35.61
N ILE A 56 -0.33 -20.96 -35.92
CA ILE A 56 -1.46 -20.63 -35.03
C ILE A 56 -1.48 -21.56 -33.81
N GLU A 57 -1.13 -22.84 -33.97
CA GLU A 57 -0.99 -23.80 -32.87
C GLU A 57 0.11 -23.36 -31.90
N ASN A 58 1.26 -22.93 -32.40
CA ASN A 58 2.31 -22.30 -31.59
C ASN A 58 1.80 -21.04 -30.84
N GLN A 59 0.99 -20.21 -31.49
CA GLN A 59 0.38 -19.04 -30.82
C GLN A 59 -0.62 -19.44 -29.74
N GLN A 60 -1.40 -20.50 -29.96
CA GLN A 60 -2.34 -21.03 -28.99
C GLN A 60 -1.63 -21.63 -27.78
N GLU A 61 -0.52 -22.35 -27.98
CA GLU A 61 0.31 -22.84 -26.89
C GLU A 61 0.90 -21.70 -26.07
N ASN A 62 1.42 -20.66 -26.73
CA ASN A 62 1.93 -19.47 -26.05
C ASN A 62 0.83 -18.75 -25.27
N LEU A 63 -0.38 -18.62 -25.83
CA LEU A 63 -1.53 -18.06 -25.15
C LEU A 63 -1.94 -18.92 -23.95
N LYS A 64 -1.98 -20.24 -24.09
CA LYS A 64 -2.27 -21.17 -22.98
C LYS A 64 -1.24 -21.02 -21.86
N LYS A 65 0.05 -20.95 -22.20
CA LYS A 65 1.13 -20.70 -21.23
C LYS A 65 0.95 -19.36 -20.52
N ALA A 66 0.66 -18.29 -21.25
CA ALA A 66 0.42 -16.96 -20.69
C ALA A 66 -0.82 -16.91 -19.78
N ILE A 67 -1.93 -17.52 -20.18
CA ILE A 67 -3.16 -17.62 -19.37
C ILE A 67 -2.89 -18.39 -18.08
N LEU A 68 -2.13 -19.48 -18.14
CA LEU A 68 -1.74 -20.25 -16.96
C LEU A 68 -0.78 -19.47 -16.05
N GLN A 69 -0.06 -18.47 -16.56
CA GLN A 69 0.81 -17.59 -15.77
C GLN A 69 0.07 -16.36 -15.22
N ALA A 70 -1.07 -15.96 -15.79
CA ALA A 70 -1.82 -14.77 -15.38
C ALA A 70 -2.21 -14.73 -13.89
N PRO A 71 -2.66 -15.83 -13.24
CA PRO A 71 -2.95 -15.84 -11.81
C PRO A 71 -1.71 -15.53 -10.96
N HIS A 72 -0.52 -15.99 -11.38
CA HIS A 72 0.72 -15.73 -10.68
C HIS A 72 1.11 -14.25 -10.78
N HIS A 73 1.06 -13.66 -11.99
CA HIS A 73 1.27 -12.22 -12.16
C HIS A 73 0.29 -11.40 -11.33
N ARG A 74 -0.95 -11.86 -11.17
CA ARG A 74 -1.93 -11.21 -10.31
C ARG A 74 -1.52 -11.26 -8.82
N LEU A 75 -0.99 -12.39 -8.34
CA LEU A 75 -0.51 -12.51 -6.96
C LEU A 75 0.72 -11.64 -6.72
N ASP A 76 1.66 -11.59 -7.67
CA ASP A 76 2.85 -10.73 -7.60
C ASP A 76 2.49 -9.24 -7.60
N ASN A 77 1.55 -8.84 -8.47
CA ASN A 77 1.00 -7.48 -8.49
C ASN A 77 0.30 -7.14 -7.15
N LEU A 78 -0.41 -8.10 -6.55
CA LEU A 78 -1.07 -7.89 -5.26
C LEU A 78 -0.05 -7.79 -4.11
N ALA A 79 1.00 -8.61 -4.11
CA ALA A 79 2.08 -8.51 -3.15
C ALA A 79 2.77 -7.14 -3.24
N THR A 80 3.12 -6.71 -4.45
CA THR A 80 3.71 -5.38 -4.72
C THR A 80 2.76 -4.25 -4.29
N PHE A 81 1.46 -4.41 -4.51
CA PHE A 81 0.45 -3.45 -4.06
C PHE A 81 0.42 -3.32 -2.53
N ILE A 82 0.41 -4.44 -1.81
CA ILE A 82 0.42 -4.47 -0.34
C ILE A 82 1.72 -3.86 0.19
N GLU A 83 2.85 -4.18 -0.43
CA GLU A 83 4.16 -3.61 -0.09
C GLU A 83 4.15 -2.09 -0.18
N THR A 84 3.72 -1.58 -1.33
CA THR A 84 3.68 -0.13 -1.59
C THR A 84 2.73 0.57 -0.62
N HIS A 85 1.55 0.00 -0.34
CA HIS A 85 0.58 0.61 0.58
C HIS A 85 1.03 0.53 2.03
N GLY A 86 1.63 -0.59 2.45
CA GLY A 86 2.14 -0.75 3.81
C GLY A 86 3.31 0.18 4.11
N GLU A 87 4.21 0.39 3.15
CA GLU A 87 5.29 1.38 3.26
C GLU A 87 4.72 2.79 3.43
N ARG A 88 3.73 3.16 2.62
CA ARG A 88 3.05 4.46 2.68
C ARG A 88 2.38 4.71 4.03
N ILE A 89 1.65 3.73 4.56
CA ILE A 89 0.99 3.86 5.88
C ILE A 89 2.05 3.95 7.00
N THR A 90 3.15 3.22 6.87
CA THR A 90 4.28 3.30 7.81
C THR A 90 4.90 4.70 7.79
N HIS A 91 5.15 5.29 6.61
CA HIS A 91 5.65 6.66 6.49
C HIS A 91 4.65 7.71 7.00
N MET A 92 3.34 7.50 6.77
CA MET A 92 2.29 8.37 7.31
C MET A 92 2.34 8.41 8.84
N THR A 93 2.34 7.24 9.47
CA THR A 93 2.34 7.09 10.93
C THR A 93 3.66 7.57 11.54
N GLU A 94 4.79 7.35 10.87
CA GLU A 94 6.10 7.91 11.23
C GLU A 94 6.08 9.44 11.28
N ALA A 95 5.53 10.08 10.25
CA ALA A 95 5.40 11.55 10.19
C ALA A 95 4.52 12.08 11.34
N LEU A 96 3.39 11.43 11.61
CA LEU A 96 2.50 11.80 12.71
C LEU A 96 3.15 11.63 14.08
N PHE A 97 3.95 10.57 14.26
CA PHE A 97 4.72 10.33 15.47
C PHE A 97 5.80 11.42 15.67
N ASN A 98 6.57 11.72 14.61
CA ASN A 98 7.61 12.74 14.65
C ASN A 98 7.05 14.15 14.91
N TYR A 99 5.88 14.48 14.34
CA TYR A 99 5.16 15.71 14.67
C TYR A 99 4.90 15.81 16.17
N ARG A 100 4.35 14.75 16.77
CA ARG A 100 3.98 14.73 18.17
C ARG A 100 5.20 14.81 19.09
N ARG A 101 6.29 14.15 18.70
CA ARG A 101 7.59 14.22 19.39
C ARG A 101 8.15 15.65 19.38
N ARG A 102 8.08 16.35 18.24
CA ARG A 102 8.50 17.76 18.12
C ARG A 102 7.61 18.67 18.96
N TRP A 103 6.29 18.46 18.93
CA TRP A 103 5.35 19.20 19.75
C TRP A 103 5.67 19.05 21.24
N ARG A 104 5.94 17.83 21.73
CA ARG A 104 6.25 17.61 23.15
C ARG A 104 7.53 18.34 23.57
N LYS A 105 8.59 18.28 22.75
CA LYS A 105 9.83 19.03 22.99
C LYS A 105 9.56 20.55 23.01
N PHE A 106 8.74 21.04 22.10
CA PHE A 106 8.35 22.45 22.05
C PHE A 106 7.53 22.85 23.29
N ALA A 107 6.53 22.05 23.67
CA ALA A 107 5.68 22.31 24.83
C ALA A 107 6.47 22.32 26.15
N ILE A 108 7.45 21.43 26.31
CA ILE A 108 8.33 21.42 27.49
C ILE A 108 9.19 22.70 27.52
N LYS A 109 9.85 23.04 26.40
CA LYS A 109 10.64 24.28 26.30
C LYS A 109 9.78 25.53 26.58
N PHE A 110 8.58 25.57 26.02
CA PHE A 110 7.64 26.67 26.19
C PHE A 110 7.08 26.77 27.62
N GLY A 111 6.87 25.63 28.27
CA GLY A 111 6.51 25.58 29.69
C GLY A 111 7.64 26.08 30.58
N LEU A 112 8.88 25.67 30.30
CA LEU A 112 10.07 26.14 31.03
C LEU A 112 10.29 27.65 30.86
N THR A 113 10.15 28.19 29.65
CA THR A 113 10.26 29.65 29.44
C THR A 113 9.14 30.41 30.15
N GLY A 114 7.92 29.87 30.15
CA GLY A 114 6.81 30.43 30.92
C GLY A 114 7.06 30.44 32.42
N LEU A 115 7.62 29.35 32.95
CA LEU A 115 7.99 29.23 34.35
C LEU A 115 9.07 30.24 34.73
N LEU A 116 10.15 30.33 33.93
CA LEU A 116 11.23 31.30 34.16
C LEU A 116 10.71 32.75 34.11
N LEU A 117 9.83 33.07 33.16
CA LEU A 117 9.25 34.41 33.06
C LEU A 117 8.36 34.73 34.26
N SER A 118 7.55 33.77 34.70
CA SER A 118 6.68 33.94 35.88
C SER A 118 7.48 34.13 37.17
N LEU A 119 8.60 33.42 37.31
CA LEU A 119 9.49 33.53 38.46
C LEU A 119 10.25 34.86 38.47
N ALA A 120 10.70 35.33 37.30
CA ALA A 120 11.30 36.65 37.15
C ALA A 120 10.30 37.77 37.47
N ALA A 121 9.05 37.66 37.02
CA ALA A 121 7.99 38.62 37.33
C ALA A 121 7.65 38.65 38.83
N GLY A 122 7.54 37.48 39.47
CA GLY A 122 7.30 37.37 40.92
C GLY A 122 8.45 37.94 41.75
N ALA A 123 9.70 37.67 41.38
CA ALA A 123 10.87 38.27 42.01
C ALA A 123 10.88 39.79 41.85
N GLY A 124 10.61 40.30 40.63
CA GLY A 124 10.50 41.74 40.37
C GLY A 124 9.43 42.42 41.22
N ALA A 125 8.28 41.77 41.44
CA ALA A 125 7.23 42.29 42.31
C ALA A 125 7.67 42.38 43.78
N VAL A 126 8.38 41.36 44.29
CA VAL A 126 8.94 41.35 45.66
C VAL A 126 9.95 42.48 45.84
N PHE A 127 10.88 42.65 44.89
CA PHE A 127 11.87 43.72 44.93
C PHE A 127 11.22 45.12 44.80
N GLY A 128 10.25 45.28 43.90
CA GLY A 128 9.54 46.55 43.70
C GLY A 128 8.71 46.97 44.92
N ILE A 129 7.93 46.04 45.50
CA ILE A 129 7.12 46.31 46.70
C ILE A 129 8.03 46.54 47.91
N GLY A 130 9.08 45.73 48.08
CA GLY A 130 10.01 45.87 49.21
C GLY A 130 10.80 47.18 49.22
N THR A 131 11.12 47.73 48.03
CA THR A 131 11.85 49.00 47.90
C THR A 131 10.96 50.23 48.00
N TYR A 132 9.73 50.18 47.48
CA TYR A 132 8.82 51.35 47.47
C TYR A 132 7.95 51.49 48.72
N LEU A 133 7.56 50.38 49.37
CA LEU A 133 6.55 50.35 50.44
C LEU A 133 7.13 50.07 51.84
N GLY A 134 8.46 50.08 51.98
CA GLY A 134 9.25 49.99 53.22
C GLY A 134 8.51 49.51 54.49
N LEU A 135 8.86 48.32 54.97
CA LEU A 135 8.42 47.68 56.23
C LEU A 135 7.01 47.04 56.22
N MET A 136 6.64 46.33 55.15
CA MET A 136 5.59 45.30 55.29
C MET A 136 6.18 43.98 55.80
N ASP A 137 5.36 43.22 56.53
CA ASP A 137 5.70 41.89 57.02
C ASP A 137 6.17 40.97 55.88
N GLN A 138 7.26 40.23 56.11
CA GLN A 138 7.94 39.41 55.10
C GLN A 138 7.03 38.29 54.56
N ALA A 139 6.04 37.86 55.35
CA ALA A 139 4.98 36.95 54.93
C ALA A 139 4.06 37.57 53.85
N VAL A 140 3.75 38.86 53.94
CA VAL A 140 2.86 39.55 52.99
C VAL A 140 3.58 39.81 51.66
N ILE A 141 4.86 40.17 51.70
CA ILE A 141 5.67 40.42 50.49
C ILE A 141 5.89 39.13 49.70
N SER A 142 6.21 38.02 50.39
CA SER A 142 6.36 36.71 49.74
C SER A 142 5.03 36.19 49.19
N GLY A 143 3.92 36.41 49.89
CA GLY A 143 2.57 36.11 49.40
C GLY A 143 2.20 36.89 48.14
N ALA A 144 2.51 38.19 48.09
CA ALA A 144 2.25 39.04 46.92
C ALA A 144 3.09 38.65 45.69
N GLY A 145 4.36 38.29 45.89
CA GLY A 145 5.25 37.77 44.83
C GLY A 145 4.80 36.42 44.28
N GLY A 146 4.40 35.50 45.17
CA GLY A 146 3.85 34.20 44.77
C GLY A 146 2.54 34.34 43.98
N GLY A 147 1.64 35.21 44.45
CA GLY A 147 0.38 35.50 43.76
C GLY A 147 0.57 36.07 42.36
N THR A 148 1.47 37.05 42.20
CA THR A 148 1.76 37.64 40.88
C THR A 148 2.40 36.63 39.92
N ALA A 149 3.33 35.79 40.40
CA ALA A 149 3.92 34.72 39.59
C ALA A 149 2.85 33.74 39.08
N LEU A 150 1.92 33.30 39.94
CA LEU A 150 0.84 32.40 39.55
C LEU A 150 -0.09 33.03 38.50
N VAL A 151 -0.48 34.29 38.68
CA VAL A 151 -1.35 34.99 37.71
C VAL A 151 -0.66 35.11 36.35
N VAL A 152 0.61 35.51 36.32
CA VAL A 152 1.40 35.62 35.08
C VAL A 152 1.54 34.23 34.42
N PHE A 153 1.80 33.20 35.20
CA PHE A 153 1.90 31.82 34.70
C PHE A 153 0.57 31.32 34.12
N PHE A 154 -0.56 31.60 34.77
CA PHE A 154 -1.88 31.26 34.27
C PHE A 154 -2.21 31.98 32.95
N ILE A 155 -1.91 33.27 32.86
CA ILE A 155 -2.08 34.05 31.61
C ILE A 155 -1.19 33.48 30.50
N TRP A 156 0.07 33.13 30.82
CA TRP A 156 1.00 32.50 29.88
C TRP A 156 0.46 31.16 29.35
N MET A 157 -0.02 30.31 30.26
CA MET A 157 -0.53 28.97 29.95
C MET A 157 -1.85 28.98 29.17
N THR A 158 -2.70 29.98 29.36
CA THR A 158 -4.03 30.05 28.72
C THR A 158 -3.99 30.81 27.40
N PHE A 159 -3.41 32.01 27.37
CA PHE A 159 -3.45 32.88 26.19
C PHE A 159 -2.35 32.56 25.19
N LEU A 160 -1.11 32.40 25.65
CA LEU A 160 0.00 32.21 24.72
C LEU A 160 -0.01 30.79 24.17
N LYS A 161 -0.31 29.77 24.99
CA LYS A 161 -0.40 28.38 24.52
C LYS A 161 -1.27 28.26 23.27
N LYS A 162 -2.49 28.82 23.25
CA LYS A 162 -3.39 28.72 22.10
C LYS A 162 -2.80 29.35 20.84
N LYS A 163 -2.20 30.55 20.94
CA LYS A 163 -1.57 31.21 19.79
C LYS A 163 -0.32 30.47 19.29
N PHE A 164 0.48 29.92 20.20
CA PHE A 164 1.67 29.16 19.85
C PHE A 164 1.34 27.78 19.25
N VAL A 165 0.26 27.12 19.68
CA VAL A 165 -0.23 25.89 19.02
C VAL A 165 -0.52 26.16 17.55
N ILE A 166 -1.31 27.21 17.26
CA ILE A 166 -1.70 27.56 15.90
C ILE A 166 -0.46 27.91 15.07
N ARG A 167 0.44 28.74 15.59
CA ARG A 167 1.69 29.08 14.89
C ARG A 167 2.62 27.91 14.68
N PHE A 168 2.72 26.99 15.65
CA PHE A 168 3.55 25.81 15.52
C PHE A 168 2.99 24.88 14.43
N LEU A 169 1.67 24.66 14.44
CA LEU A 169 1.00 23.87 13.42
C LEU A 169 1.24 24.48 12.04
N ASP A 170 1.03 25.79 11.87
CA ASP A 170 1.24 26.50 10.60
C ASP A 170 2.70 26.39 10.11
N ARG A 171 3.67 26.54 11.01
CA ARG A 171 5.09 26.37 10.70
C ARG A 171 5.45 24.94 10.32
N GLN A 172 4.86 23.93 10.98
CA GLN A 172 5.06 22.53 10.62
C GLN A 172 4.34 22.16 9.32
N LEU A 173 3.17 22.76 9.04
CA LEU A 173 2.46 22.57 7.77
C LEU A 173 3.26 23.13 6.58
N THR A 174 4.04 24.18 6.81
CA THR A 174 4.94 24.76 5.80
C THR A 174 6.20 23.91 5.57
N ASP A 175 6.70 23.26 6.63
CA ASP A 175 7.90 22.41 6.62
C ASP A 175 7.52 20.94 6.84
N LEU A 176 6.63 20.41 5.98
CA LEU A 176 6.14 19.04 6.08
C LEU A 176 7.26 18.02 5.82
N ASP A 177 8.13 18.35 4.88
CA ASP A 177 9.19 17.48 4.38
C ASP A 177 10.29 17.27 5.44
N GLY A 178 10.39 18.18 6.41
CA GLY A 178 11.26 18.01 7.57
C GLY A 178 10.78 16.95 8.56
N LEU A 179 9.53 16.45 8.52
CA LEU A 179 8.99 15.53 9.54
C LEU A 179 9.53 14.09 9.44
N THR A 180 10.00 13.68 8.28
CA THR A 180 10.55 12.35 8.01
C THR A 180 11.93 12.49 7.36
N SER A 181 12.84 11.54 7.58
CA SER A 181 14.12 11.58 6.86
C SER A 181 13.90 11.13 5.42
N LEU A 182 14.27 12.00 4.47
CA LEU A 182 14.08 11.78 3.03
C LEU A 182 15.41 11.35 2.39
N ASP A 183 16.05 10.33 2.99
CA ASP A 183 17.43 9.96 2.64
C ASP A 183 17.53 9.20 1.30
N ASN A 184 16.42 8.63 0.83
CA ASN A 184 16.38 7.77 -0.36
C ASN A 184 15.24 8.19 -1.31
N GLN A 185 15.47 8.08 -2.63
CA GLN A 185 14.50 8.46 -3.66
C GLN A 185 13.17 7.69 -3.52
N ALA A 186 13.24 6.38 -3.22
CA ALA A 186 12.04 5.58 -2.98
C ALA A 186 11.21 6.11 -1.80
N ARG A 187 11.88 6.60 -0.74
CA ARG A 187 11.20 7.23 0.40
C ARG A 187 10.61 8.59 0.03
N MET A 188 11.27 9.36 -0.84
CA MET A 188 10.73 10.62 -1.35
C MET A 188 9.45 10.40 -2.17
N ASP A 189 9.44 9.41 -3.04
CA ASP A 189 8.27 9.10 -3.88
C ASP A 189 7.09 8.59 -3.03
N SER A 190 7.39 7.71 -2.05
CA SER A 190 6.43 7.25 -1.05
C SER A 190 5.89 8.43 -0.23
N TRP A 191 6.75 9.32 0.24
CA TRP A 191 6.36 10.51 1.00
C TRP A 191 5.47 11.44 0.17
N ASN A 192 5.83 11.75 -1.07
CA ASN A 192 5.05 12.62 -1.94
C ASN A 192 3.62 12.10 -2.13
N SER A 193 3.43 10.78 -2.19
CA SER A 193 2.09 10.17 -2.30
C SER A 193 1.23 10.29 -1.03
N VAL A 194 1.86 10.46 0.13
CA VAL A 194 1.22 10.46 1.45
C VAL A 194 1.14 11.87 2.06
N ARG A 195 1.99 12.79 1.59
CA ARG A 195 2.14 14.17 2.08
C ARG A 195 0.82 14.91 2.18
N ASP A 196 0.01 14.85 1.12
CA ASP A 196 -1.28 15.54 1.06
C ASP A 196 -2.29 14.94 2.04
N ILE A 197 -2.25 13.62 2.26
CA ILE A 197 -3.09 12.92 3.23
C ILE A 197 -2.71 13.33 4.65
N VAL A 198 -1.40 13.39 4.95
CA VAL A 198 -0.89 13.85 6.25
C VAL A 198 -1.28 15.30 6.49
N LEU A 199 -1.14 16.17 5.49
CA LEU A 199 -1.55 17.57 5.57
C LEU A 199 -3.05 17.67 5.88
N ALA A 200 -3.90 16.96 5.12
CA ALA A 200 -5.34 16.95 5.32
C ALA A 200 -5.71 16.44 6.72
N TYR A 201 -5.03 15.38 7.19
CA TYR A 201 -5.26 14.81 8.52
C TYR A 201 -4.86 15.77 9.64
N LEU A 202 -3.66 16.38 9.55
CA LEU A 202 -3.17 17.36 10.53
C LEU A 202 -4.05 18.61 10.59
N LYS A 203 -4.52 19.09 9.42
CA LYS A 203 -5.46 20.21 9.33
C LYS A 203 -6.82 19.87 9.95
N LYS A 204 -7.33 18.66 9.72
CA LYS A 204 -8.61 18.18 10.28
C LYS A 204 -8.56 17.99 11.78
N THR A 205 -7.47 17.42 12.31
CA THR A 205 -7.32 17.14 13.76
C THR A 205 -6.71 18.32 14.54
N GLY A 206 -6.23 19.36 13.87
CA GLY A 206 -5.52 20.47 14.51
C GLY A 206 -4.23 20.04 15.23
N GLY A 207 -3.69 18.87 14.88
CA GLY A 207 -2.54 18.26 15.55
C GLY A 207 -2.81 17.75 16.98
N VAL A 208 -4.08 17.60 17.37
CA VAL A 208 -4.46 17.11 18.71
C VAL A 208 -4.83 15.63 18.61
N TYR A 209 -3.87 14.77 18.97
CA TYR A 209 -4.08 13.32 19.09
C TYR A 209 -3.16 12.72 20.17
N SER A 210 -3.54 11.54 20.68
CA SER A 210 -2.75 10.79 21.67
C SER A 210 -1.43 10.36 21.06
N MET A 211 -0.32 10.55 21.80
CA MET A 211 0.98 10.07 21.34
C MET A 211 1.09 8.55 21.48
N GLY A 212 0.52 7.99 22.54
CA GLY A 212 0.58 6.55 22.80
C GLY A 212 -0.11 5.76 21.70
N ASP A 213 -1.28 6.24 21.26
CA ASP A 213 -2.07 5.60 20.20
C ASP A 213 -1.29 5.62 18.89
N VAL A 214 -0.70 6.75 18.49
CA VAL A 214 0.08 6.85 17.25
C VAL A 214 1.39 6.07 17.31
N GLU A 215 2.03 5.99 18.48
CA GLU A 215 3.23 5.17 18.69
C GLU A 215 2.89 3.68 18.57
N TYR A 216 1.81 3.25 19.22
CA TYR A 216 1.29 1.89 19.12
C TYR A 216 0.91 1.55 17.67
N ASP A 217 0.19 2.44 16.99
CA ASP A 217 -0.21 2.27 15.59
C ASP A 217 1.00 2.17 14.68
N TYR A 218 2.01 3.05 14.85
CA TYR A 218 3.26 3.00 14.08
C TYR A 218 3.97 1.66 14.25
N PHE A 219 4.22 1.22 15.48
CA PHE A 219 4.93 -0.03 15.73
C PHE A 219 4.12 -1.25 15.30
N SER A 220 2.80 -1.21 15.48
CA SER A 220 1.91 -2.31 15.07
C SER A 220 1.85 -2.43 13.55
N VAL A 221 1.65 -1.31 12.83
CA VAL A 221 1.66 -1.28 11.36
C VAL A 221 3.02 -1.71 10.82
N LYS A 222 4.11 -1.18 11.35
CA LYS A 222 5.46 -1.54 10.92
C LYS A 222 5.74 -3.03 11.11
N LYS A 223 5.37 -3.58 12.27
CA LYS A 223 5.55 -5.01 12.57
C LYS A 223 4.71 -5.90 11.64
N VAL A 224 3.45 -5.53 11.41
CA VAL A 224 2.56 -6.27 10.51
C VAL A 224 3.06 -6.17 9.07
N PHE A 225 3.55 -5.01 8.66
CA PHE A 225 4.10 -4.77 7.33
C PHE A 225 5.37 -5.60 7.06
N GLU A 226 6.36 -5.51 7.94
CA GLU A 226 7.63 -6.23 7.79
C GLU A 226 7.41 -7.75 7.80
N ARG A 227 6.54 -8.23 8.70
CA ARG A 227 6.22 -9.64 8.79
C ARG A 227 5.37 -10.13 7.62
N GLY A 228 4.28 -9.42 7.32
CA GLY A 228 3.32 -9.81 6.28
C GLY A 228 3.94 -9.78 4.89
N THR A 229 4.76 -8.78 4.58
CA THR A 229 5.50 -8.71 3.30
C THR A 229 6.39 -9.92 3.12
N ARG A 230 7.13 -10.31 4.18
CA ARG A 230 8.02 -11.46 4.14
C ARG A 230 7.24 -12.76 3.94
N GLU A 231 6.18 -12.96 4.72
CA GLU A 231 5.34 -14.17 4.64
C GLU A 231 4.65 -14.29 3.27
N ILE A 232 4.18 -13.18 2.68
CA ILE A 232 3.58 -13.17 1.33
C ILE A 232 4.62 -13.55 0.26
N ARG A 233 5.84 -13.00 0.35
CA ARG A 233 6.94 -13.33 -0.59
C ARG A 233 7.39 -14.78 -0.46
N GLU A 234 7.50 -15.30 0.76
CA GLU A 234 7.81 -16.70 1.04
C GLU A 234 6.74 -17.63 0.45
N ALA A 235 5.45 -17.37 0.72
CA ALA A 235 4.34 -18.15 0.18
C ALA A 235 4.26 -18.09 -1.36
N LEU A 236 4.55 -16.93 -1.95
CA LEU A 236 4.59 -16.79 -3.42
C LEU A 236 5.73 -17.61 -4.01
N ASN A 237 6.92 -17.57 -3.40
CA ASN A 237 8.07 -18.38 -3.82
C ASN A 237 7.78 -19.88 -3.68
N GLU A 238 7.20 -20.34 -2.56
CA GLU A 238 6.78 -21.74 -2.39
C GLU A 238 5.81 -22.19 -3.49
N LEU A 239 4.84 -21.34 -3.83
CA LEU A 239 3.88 -21.63 -4.91
C LEU A 239 4.55 -21.73 -6.28
N THR A 240 5.60 -20.95 -6.54
CA THR A 240 6.41 -21.10 -7.76
C THR A 240 7.18 -22.41 -7.79
N THR A 241 7.75 -22.84 -6.67
CA THR A 241 8.52 -24.09 -6.54
C THR A 241 7.63 -25.31 -6.76
N ILE A 242 6.48 -25.39 -6.06
CA ILE A 242 5.53 -26.52 -6.18
C ILE A 242 5.07 -26.71 -7.63
N ARG A 243 4.87 -25.62 -8.36
CA ARG A 243 4.47 -25.67 -9.77
C ARG A 243 5.61 -26.12 -10.68
N HIS A 244 6.85 -25.70 -10.41
CA HIS A 244 8.01 -26.14 -11.19
C HIS A 244 8.18 -27.66 -11.05
N ASP A 245 8.08 -28.19 -9.84
CA ASP A 245 8.19 -29.61 -9.54
C ASP A 245 7.06 -30.44 -10.17
N ALA A 246 5.84 -29.88 -10.26
CA ALA A 246 4.72 -30.52 -10.95
C ALA A 246 4.81 -30.51 -12.49
N HIS A 247 5.75 -29.75 -13.07
CA HIS A 247 5.93 -29.64 -14.52
C HIS A 247 7.26 -30.20 -15.05
N VAL A 248 8.12 -30.76 -14.18
CA VAL A 248 9.23 -31.61 -14.62
C VAL A 248 8.60 -32.90 -15.16
N PRO A 249 8.68 -33.18 -16.49
CA PRO A 249 8.35 -34.51 -16.98
C PRO A 249 9.31 -35.47 -16.27
N ARG A 250 8.79 -36.51 -15.62
CA ARG A 250 9.64 -37.65 -15.28
C ARG A 250 10.36 -38.04 -16.57
N GLU A 251 11.68 -37.90 -16.60
CA GLU A 251 12.51 -38.69 -17.51
C GLU A 251 12.26 -40.14 -17.11
N ASP A 252 11.25 -40.74 -17.73
CA ASP A 252 11.06 -42.17 -17.71
C ASP A 252 12.18 -42.75 -18.56
N THR A 253 13.28 -43.09 -17.89
CA THR A 253 14.21 -44.09 -18.37
C THR A 253 13.48 -45.44 -18.47
N ASP A 254 13.54 -45.96 -19.69
CA ASP A 254 13.48 -47.38 -20.10
C ASP A 254 12.13 -48.02 -20.47
N GLU A 255 12.10 -48.32 -21.78
CA GLU A 255 11.62 -49.54 -22.45
C GLU A 255 10.14 -49.95 -22.47
N ASP A 256 9.63 -49.92 -23.71
CA ASP A 256 8.87 -50.98 -24.37
C ASP A 256 7.52 -51.41 -23.77
N SER A 257 6.43 -50.84 -24.27
CA SER A 257 5.37 -51.61 -24.97
C SER A 257 4.18 -50.72 -25.38
N ARG A 258 3.60 -51.09 -26.52
CA ARG A 258 2.53 -50.42 -27.27
C ARG A 258 1.20 -50.37 -26.48
N GLU A 259 0.54 -49.21 -26.44
CA GLU A 259 -0.87 -48.97 -26.81
C GLU A 259 -1.32 -47.53 -26.46
N PRO A 260 -2.05 -46.80 -27.34
CA PRO A 260 -2.61 -45.50 -26.97
C PRO A 260 -3.95 -45.68 -26.25
N VAL A 261 -3.94 -45.61 -24.93
CA VAL A 261 -5.16 -45.49 -24.11
C VAL A 261 -5.66 -44.05 -24.14
N TYR A 262 -6.47 -43.71 -25.14
CA TYR A 262 -7.38 -42.56 -25.02
C TYR A 262 -8.53 -42.94 -24.08
N GLY A 263 -8.51 -42.45 -22.84
CA GLY A 263 -9.67 -42.58 -21.97
C GLY A 263 -9.41 -42.34 -20.49
N ARG A 264 -9.26 -41.09 -20.07
CA ARG A 264 -9.75 -40.63 -18.75
C ARG A 264 -9.73 -39.10 -18.66
N SER A 265 -10.91 -38.49 -18.80
CA SER A 265 -11.14 -37.14 -18.30
C SER A 265 -11.09 -37.14 -16.77
N PRO A 266 -10.49 -36.14 -16.12
CA PRO A 266 -10.57 -35.99 -14.68
C PRO A 266 -12.01 -35.66 -14.25
N ARG A 267 -12.65 -36.57 -13.50
CA ARG A 267 -13.92 -36.33 -12.81
C ARG A 267 -13.70 -35.33 -11.67
N PHE A 268 -13.88 -34.04 -11.94
CA PHE A 268 -14.11 -33.04 -10.90
C PHE A 268 -15.03 -31.93 -11.41
N ILE A 269 -16.27 -32.29 -11.74
CA ILE A 269 -17.40 -31.36 -11.72
C ILE A 269 -18.61 -32.17 -11.23
N ARG A 270 -18.97 -32.03 -9.94
CA ARG A 270 -20.31 -32.45 -9.49
C ARG A 270 -21.30 -31.44 -10.04
N THR A 271 -22.25 -31.93 -10.82
CA THR A 271 -23.31 -31.11 -11.43
C THR A 271 -24.37 -30.82 -10.37
N ALA A 272 -24.94 -29.61 -10.38
CA ALA A 272 -25.93 -29.13 -9.39
C ALA A 272 -27.22 -29.99 -9.27
N ALA A 273 -27.42 -30.99 -10.13
CA ALA A 273 -28.53 -31.93 -10.06
C ALA A 273 -28.33 -33.07 -9.02
N GLU A 274 -27.10 -33.32 -8.56
CA GLU A 274 -26.82 -34.35 -7.53
C GLU A 274 -27.00 -33.84 -6.09
N LEU A 275 -27.22 -32.53 -5.88
CA LEU A 275 -27.44 -31.93 -4.56
C LEU A 275 -28.94 -31.85 -4.16
N GLN A 276 -29.84 -32.38 -4.98
CA GLN A 276 -31.29 -32.32 -4.74
C GLN A 276 -31.91 -33.65 -4.26
N ASN A 277 -31.10 -34.71 -4.09
CA ASN A 277 -31.56 -36.05 -3.69
C ASN A 277 -30.95 -36.56 -2.37
N GLU A 278 -30.36 -35.70 -1.54
CA GLU A 278 -30.11 -36.06 -0.13
C GLU A 278 -31.38 -35.74 0.68
N GLU A 279 -32.27 -36.74 0.71
CA GLU A 279 -33.44 -36.81 1.58
C GLU A 279 -33.04 -36.71 3.06
N ILE A 280 -33.85 -35.94 3.78
CA ILE A 280 -33.87 -35.77 5.23
C ILE A 280 -34.27 -37.11 5.87
N PRO A 281 -33.49 -37.67 6.81
CA PRO A 281 -34.03 -38.69 7.69
C PRO A 281 -34.86 -38.02 8.79
N GLU A 282 -36.17 -38.32 8.79
CA GLU A 282 -37.04 -38.13 9.95
C GLU A 282 -36.53 -39.00 11.11
N GLU A 283 -36.17 -38.37 12.22
CA GLU A 283 -36.43 -38.79 13.61
C GLU A 283 -36.14 -37.64 14.59
#